data_AF-A0A2J8J5D0-F1
#
_entry.id   AF-A0A2J8J5D0-F1
#
_cell.length_a   1.000
_cell.length_b   1.000
_cell.length_c   1.000
_cell.angle_alpha   90.00
_cell.angle_beta   90.00
_cell.angle_gamma   90.00
#
_symmetry.space_group_name_H-M   'P 1'
#
loop_
_entity.id
_entity.type
_entity.pdbx_description
1 polymer ?
#
loop_
_entity_poly.entity_id
_entity_poly.type
_entity_poly.pdbx_seq_one_letter_code
_entity_poly.pdbx_strand_id
1 'polypeptide(L)'
;HVLLQLGHLCTRQGPAQQGKGYYEWALLVAVEMGHVESQLRAVQRLCHFYSAVMPSEAQCVIYHELQLSLACKVADKVLEGQLLETISQLYLSLGTERAQ
;
A
#
# COMPACT_ATOMS: atom_id res chain seq x y z
N HIS A 1 -8.07 -14.90 -17.49
CA HIS A 1 -8.63 -15.61 -16.31
C HIS A 1 -8.49 -14.81 -15.00
N VAL A 2 -7.35 -14.16 -14.72
CA VAL A 2 -7.14 -13.35 -13.50
C VAL A 2 -8.12 -12.18 -13.35
N LEU A 3 -8.42 -11.45 -14.44
CA LEU A 3 -9.38 -10.34 -14.44
C LEU A 3 -10.82 -10.80 -14.09
N LEU A 4 -11.22 -11.98 -14.55
CA LEU A 4 -12.52 -12.57 -14.24
C LEU A 4 -12.59 -13.02 -12.77
N GLN A 5 -11.52 -13.60 -12.23
CA GLN A 5 -11.48 -13.98 -10.81
C GLN A 5 -11.45 -12.77 -9.87
N LEU A 6 -10.73 -11.70 -10.23
CA LEU A 6 -10.69 -10.46 -9.45
C LEU A 6 -12.05 -9.74 -9.47
N GLY A 7 -12.71 -9.67 -10.62
CA GLY A 7 -14.08 -9.15 -10.72
C GLY A 7 -15.07 -9.95 -9.86
N HIS A 8 -14.90 -11.27 -9.80
CA HIS A 8 -15.70 -12.14 -8.94
C HIS A 8 -15.40 -11.97 -7.44
N LEU A 9 -14.15 -11.66 -7.09
CA LEU A 9 -13.73 -11.39 -5.71
C LEU A 9 -14.26 -10.03 -5.24
N CYS A 10 -14.21 -9.01 -6.12
CA CYS A 10 -14.72 -7.67 -5.85
C CYS A 10 -16.25 -7.65 -5.66
N THR A 11 -16.99 -8.50 -6.37
CA THR A 11 -18.46 -8.60 -6.24
C THR A 11 -18.93 -9.34 -4.98
N ARG A 12 -18.04 -10.08 -4.29
CA ARG A 12 -18.36 -10.86 -3.08
C ARG A 12 -17.93 -10.21 -1.77
N GLN A 13 -17.13 -9.15 -1.81
CA GLN A 13 -16.64 -8.50 -0.59
C GLN A 13 -17.36 -7.16 -0.34
N GLY A 14 -17.36 -6.70 0.92
CA GLY A 14 -17.98 -5.42 1.29
C GLY A 14 -17.31 -4.20 0.63
N PRO A 15 -17.94 -3.02 0.68
CA PRO A 15 -17.49 -1.83 -0.06
C PRO A 15 -16.01 -1.46 0.15
N ALA A 16 -15.52 -1.63 1.39
CA ALA A 16 -14.12 -1.36 1.72
C ALA A 16 -13.14 -2.29 0.98
N GLN A 17 -13.44 -3.58 0.93
CA GLN A 17 -12.60 -4.56 0.23
C GLN A 17 -12.66 -4.41 -1.28
N GLN A 18 -13.80 -3.96 -1.81
CA GLN A 18 -13.93 -3.61 -3.21
C GLN A 18 -13.00 -2.44 -3.56
N GLY A 19 -12.93 -1.42 -2.68
CA GLY A 19 -11.98 -0.30 -2.78
C GLY A 19 -10.51 -0.75 -2.81
N LYS A 20 -10.13 -1.67 -1.93
CA LYS A 20 -8.80 -2.31 -1.95
C LYS A 20 -8.48 -2.94 -3.30
N GLY A 21 -9.40 -3.77 -3.82
CA GLY A 21 -9.22 -4.47 -5.08
C GLY A 21 -8.96 -3.52 -6.25
N TYR A 22 -9.62 -2.35 -6.29
CA TYR A 22 -9.36 -1.32 -7.30
C TYR A 22 -7.98 -0.70 -7.18
N TYR A 23 -7.49 -0.43 -5.97
CA TYR A 23 -6.15 0.13 -5.79
C TYR A 23 -5.04 -0.87 -6.13
N GLU A 24 -5.20 -2.15 -5.76
CA GLU A 24 -4.27 -3.22 -6.16
C GLU A 24 -4.25 -3.42 -7.68
N TRP A 25 -5.41 -3.32 -8.32
CA TRP A 25 -5.50 -3.38 -9.78
C TRP A 25 -4.83 -2.17 -10.45
N ALA A 26 -5.06 -0.96 -9.95
CA ALA A 26 -4.42 0.25 -10.44
C ALA A 26 -2.89 0.16 -10.30
N LEU A 27 -2.39 -0.39 -9.19
CA LEU A 27 -0.98 -0.66 -8.98
C LEU A 27 -0.44 -1.66 -10.01
N LEU A 28 -1.12 -2.79 -10.20
CA LEU A 28 -0.71 -3.81 -11.18
C LEU A 28 -0.59 -3.21 -12.58
N VAL A 29 -1.62 -2.50 -13.04
CA VAL A 29 -1.60 -1.85 -14.36
C VAL A 29 -0.46 -0.83 -14.45
N ALA A 30 -0.23 -0.03 -13.40
CA ALA A 30 0.86 0.94 -13.40
C ALA A 30 2.26 0.30 -13.42
N VAL A 31 2.42 -0.88 -12.82
CA VAL A 31 3.65 -1.69 -12.90
C VAL A 31 3.86 -2.22 -14.31
N GLU A 32 2.85 -2.85 -14.90
CA GLU A 32 2.89 -3.37 -16.28
C GLU A 32 3.20 -2.27 -17.31
N MET A 33 2.67 -1.06 -17.09
CA MET A 33 2.90 0.10 -17.95
C MET A 33 4.21 0.84 -17.65
N GLY A 34 4.96 0.45 -16.61
CA GLY A 34 6.18 1.14 -16.18
C GLY A 34 5.96 2.57 -15.68
N HIS A 35 4.73 2.96 -15.34
CA HIS A 35 4.38 4.34 -14.99
C HIS A 35 4.52 4.59 -13.48
N VAL A 36 5.71 5.01 -13.07
CA VAL A 36 6.11 5.11 -11.65
C VAL A 36 5.22 6.05 -10.83
N GLU A 37 4.78 7.18 -11.39
CA GLU A 37 3.90 8.11 -10.67
C GLU A 37 2.52 7.49 -10.36
N SER A 38 1.98 6.69 -11.29
CA SER A 38 0.73 5.96 -11.03
C SER A 38 0.92 4.86 -9.99
N GLN A 39 2.08 4.21 -9.95
CA GLN A 39 2.42 3.25 -8.91
C GLN A 39 2.41 3.94 -7.54
N LEU A 40 3.07 5.10 -7.43
CA LEU A 40 3.14 5.86 -6.17
C LEU A 40 1.74 6.26 -5.66
N ARG A 41 0.89 6.77 -6.56
CA ARG A 41 -0.50 7.14 -6.21
C ARG A 41 -1.32 5.94 -5.75
N ALA A 42 -1.19 4.79 -6.41
CA ALA A 42 -1.91 3.58 -6.02
C ALA A 42 -1.44 3.06 -4.65
N VAL A 43 -0.13 3.05 -4.40
CA VAL A 43 0.46 2.66 -3.12
C VAL A 43 0.03 3.61 -2.00
N GLN A 44 0.04 4.93 -2.21
CA GLN A 44 -0.45 5.90 -1.22
C GLN A 44 -1.90 5.63 -0.80
N ARG A 45 -2.76 5.23 -1.75
CA ARG A 45 -4.15 4.85 -1.44
C ARG A 45 -4.22 3.57 -0.61
N LEU A 46 -3.36 2.59 -0.89
CA LEU A 46 -3.27 1.34 -0.12
C LEU A 46 -2.73 1.59 1.30
N CYS A 47 -1.70 2.43 1.45
CA CYS A 47 -1.21 2.87 2.76
C CYS A 47 -2.35 3.47 3.59
N HIS A 48 -3.06 4.48 3.04
CA HIS A 48 -4.20 5.09 3.73
C HIS A 48 -5.30 4.08 4.07
N PHE A 49 -5.60 3.15 3.16
CA PHE A 49 -6.60 2.11 3.39
C PHE A 49 -6.25 1.25 4.61
N TYR A 50 -5.00 0.78 4.72
CA TYR A 50 -4.55 -0.04 5.83
C TYR A 50 -4.22 0.72 7.12
N SER A 51 -4.10 2.05 7.06
CA SER A 51 -4.00 2.88 8.27
C SER A 51 -5.35 3.30 8.83
N ALA A 52 -6.34 3.61 7.97
CA ALA A 52 -7.57 4.30 8.39
C ALA A 52 -8.86 3.51 8.15
N VAL A 53 -8.93 2.66 7.13
CA VAL A 53 -10.18 1.99 6.73
C VAL A 53 -10.24 0.57 7.26
N MET A 54 -9.16 -0.18 7.10
CA MET A 54 -9.01 -1.55 7.58
C MET A 54 -7.64 -1.70 8.24
N PRO A 55 -7.50 -1.24 9.51
CA PRO A 55 -6.24 -1.25 10.22
C PRO A 55 -5.56 -2.62 10.18
N SER A 56 -4.38 -2.66 9.58
CA SER A 56 -3.53 -3.85 9.56
C SER A 56 -2.09 -3.41 9.56
N GLU A 57 -1.42 -3.54 10.69
CA GLU A 57 -0.03 -3.08 10.82
C GLU A 57 0.90 -3.80 9.85
N ALA A 58 0.75 -5.12 9.68
CA ALA A 58 1.55 -5.89 8.74
C ALA A 58 1.42 -5.38 7.29
N GLN A 59 0.20 -5.08 6.83
CA GLN A 59 -0.03 -4.53 5.50
C GLN A 59 0.47 -3.09 5.41
N CYS A 60 0.27 -2.29 6.45
CA CYS A 60 0.75 -0.93 6.53
C CYS A 60 2.28 -0.86 6.32
N VAL A 61 3.05 -1.72 6.99
CA VAL A 61 4.51 -1.81 6.82
C VAL A 61 4.86 -2.19 5.38
N ILE A 62 4.24 -3.24 4.83
CA ILE A 62 4.52 -3.71 3.46
C ILE A 62 4.31 -2.61 2.43
N TYR A 63 3.18 -1.88 2.50
CA TYR A 63 2.88 -0.83 1.52
C TYR A 63 3.73 0.42 1.71
N HIS A 64 4.11 0.79 2.93
CA HIS A 64 5.04 1.90 3.15
C HIS A 64 6.47 1.57 2.67
N GLU A 65 6.94 0.32 2.84
CA GLU A 65 8.23 -0.13 2.28
C GLU A 65 8.23 -0.13 0.74
N LEU A 66 7.10 -0.53 0.13
CA LEU A 66 6.91 -0.40 -1.31
C LEU A 66 6.92 1.07 -1.75
N GLN A 67 6.26 1.95 -1.00
CA GLN A 67 6.25 3.39 -1.27
C GLN A 67 7.66 3.98 -1.20
N LEU A 68 8.47 3.55 -0.22
CA LEU A 68 9.86 3.96 -0.07
C LEU A 68 10.70 3.51 -1.27
N SER A 69 10.53 2.27 -1.71
CA SER A 69 11.20 1.74 -2.90
C SER A 69 10.88 2.55 -4.16
N LEU A 70 9.64 3.02 -4.29
CA LEU A 70 9.23 3.89 -5.40
C LEU A 70 9.79 5.31 -5.26
N ALA A 71 9.80 5.88 -4.05
CA ALA A 71 10.40 7.19 -3.76
C ALA A 71 11.90 7.21 -4.13
N CYS A 72 12.63 6.14 -3.79
CA CYS A 72 14.02 5.94 -4.19
C CYS A 72 14.19 5.91 -5.72
N LYS A 73 13.28 5.26 -6.45
CA LYS A 73 13.34 5.20 -7.93
C LYS A 73 13.14 6.57 -8.59
N VAL A 74 12.35 7.45 -7.98
CA VAL A 74 12.12 8.81 -8.49
C VAL A 74 13.07 9.86 -7.87
N ALA A 75 14.00 9.43 -7.02
CA ALA A 75 14.95 10.28 -6.29
C ALA A 75 14.28 11.37 -5.43
N ASP A 76 13.09 11.11 -4.89
CA ASP A 76 12.40 12.04 -3.98
C ASP A 76 12.90 11.87 -2.54
N LYS A 77 13.95 12.63 -2.20
CA LYS A 77 14.61 12.56 -0.89
C LYS A 77 13.74 13.05 0.27
N VAL A 78 12.79 13.95 0.00
CA VAL A 78 11.88 14.44 1.04
C VAL A 78 10.90 13.33 1.42
N LEU A 79 10.31 12.69 0.41
CA LEU A 79 9.39 11.58 0.61
C LEU A 79 10.10 10.37 1.24
N GLU A 80 11.34 10.06 0.83
CA GLU A 80 12.15 9.00 1.45
C GLU A 80 12.27 9.20 2.97
N GLY A 81 12.62 10.42 3.41
CA GLY A 81 12.77 10.74 4.83
C GLY A 81 11.48 10.57 5.63
N GLN A 82 10.36 11.05 5.09
CA GLN A 82 9.03 10.93 5.71
C GLN A 82 8.60 9.46 5.84
N LEU A 83 8.88 8.64 4.82
CA LEU A 83 8.53 7.23 4.83
C LEU A 83 9.38 6.43 5.81
N LEU A 84 10.67 6.73 5.91
CA LEU A 84 11.56 6.09 6.89
C LEU A 84 11.12 6.39 8.33
N GLU A 85 10.70 7.61 8.63
CA GLU A 85 10.15 7.97 9.94
C GLU A 85 8.86 7.19 10.22
N THR A 86 7.94 7.15 9.25
CA THR A 86 6.66 6.43 9.37
C THR A 86 6.87 4.93 9.62
N ILE A 87 7.75 4.29 8.84
CA ILE A 87 8.07 2.86 8.98
C ILE A 87 8.71 2.60 10.34
N SER A 88 9.62 3.48 10.79
CA SER A 88 10.26 3.35 12.11
C SER A 88 9.22 3.40 13.24
N GLN A 89 8.25 4.31 13.15
CA GLN A 89 7.14 4.40 14.13
C GLN A 89 6.28 3.13 14.13
N LEU A 90 5.97 2.57 12.96
CA LEU A 90 5.22 1.31 12.84
C LEU A 90 5.97 0.12 13.44
N TYR A 91 7.30 0.03 13.25
CA TYR A 91 8.09 -1.03 13.89
C TYR A 91 8.16 -0.88 15.40
N LEU A 92 8.21 0.36 15.91
CA LEU A 92 8.14 0.61 17.35
C LEU A 92 6.79 0.19 17.94
N SER A 93 5.66 0.49 17.28
CA SER A 93 4.34 0.04 17.75
C SER A 93 4.25 -1.48 17.82
N LEU A 94 4.65 -2.17 16.75
CA LEU A 94 4.70 -3.64 16.69
C LEU A 94 5.58 -4.25 17.78
N GLY A 95 6.73 -3.63 18.06
CA GLY A 95 7.66 -4.08 19.10
C GLY A 95 7.07 -3.93 20.50
N THR A 96 6.32 -2.84 20.75
CA THR A 96 5.65 -2.62 22.03
C THR A 96 4.47 -3.56 22.26
N GLU A 97 3.66 -3.84 21.24
CA GLU A 97 2.52 -4.76 21.36
C GLU A 97 2.95 -6.21 21.58
N ARG A 98 4.07 -6.64 20.99
CA ARG A 98 4.63 -7.99 21.20
C ARG A 98 5.28 -8.18 22.57
N ALA A 99 5.61 -7.10 23.27
CA ALA A 99 6.26 -7.12 24.58
C ALA A 99 5.27 -7.03 25.75
N GLN A 100 3.98 -6.79 25.49
CA GLN A 100 2.88 -6.76 26.46
C GLN A 100 2.16 -8.11 26.53
#